data_AF-A0A8H3I1R5-F1
#
_entry.id   AF-A0A8H3I1R5-F1
#
_cell.length_a   1.000
_cell.length_b   1.000
_cell.length_c   1.000
_cell.angle_alpha   90.00
_cell.angle_beta   90.00
_cell.angle_gamma   90.00
#
_symmetry.space_group_name_H-M   'P 1'
#
loop_
_entity.id
_entity.type
_entity.pdbx_description
1 polymer ?
#
loop_
_entity_poly.entity_id
_entity_poly.type
_entity_poly.pdbx_seq_one_letter_code
_entity_poly.pdbx_strand_id
1 'polypeptide(L)'
;MTEEFGWPKDSEEYKIARKKLNTASVRQFNKNFDKEDRSGSKEGETLRKWIKLFNKIDIKDSVMPKTVPEFEERVKSVHTNICDVLDADVMHKKSTDWGNEVTLSQYTRRTEKFFPRDHPLAGTLLRHLLRHILCPSPTRGFEKEGEIKQNK
;
A
#
# COMPACT_ATOMS: atom_id res chain seq x y z
N MET A 1 -5.30 -20.57 3.42
CA MET A 1 -5.01 -20.42 4.88
C MET A 1 -6.05 -21.11 5.76
N THR A 2 -7.36 -20.86 5.63
CA THR A 2 -8.35 -21.64 6.39
C THR A 2 -8.52 -23.06 5.85
N GLU A 3 -8.56 -23.22 4.53
CA GLU A 3 -8.69 -24.54 3.86
C GLU A 3 -7.44 -25.41 4.04
N GLU A 4 -6.25 -24.83 3.91
CA GLU A 4 -4.98 -25.55 4.06
C GLU A 4 -4.71 -26.08 5.48
N PHE A 5 -5.27 -25.43 6.50
CA PHE A 5 -5.09 -25.80 7.91
C PHE A 5 -6.37 -26.42 8.52
N GLY A 6 -7.46 -26.54 7.76
CA GLY A 6 -8.73 -27.09 8.21
C GLY A 6 -9.45 -26.25 9.28
N TRP A 7 -9.16 -24.95 9.38
CA TRP A 7 -9.73 -24.10 10.42
C TRP A 7 -11.03 -23.43 9.98
N PRO A 8 -12.06 -23.40 10.84
CA PRO A 8 -13.22 -22.53 10.64
C PRO A 8 -12.78 -21.07 10.47
N LYS A 9 -13.46 -20.33 9.58
CA LYS A 9 -13.09 -18.94 9.22
C LYS A 9 -13.13 -17.95 10.40
N ASP A 10 -13.81 -18.32 11.49
CA ASP A 10 -13.94 -17.54 12.72
C ASP A 10 -13.28 -18.19 13.96
N SER A 11 -12.47 -19.25 13.76
CA SER A 11 -11.78 -19.92 14.86
C SER A 11 -10.77 -18.99 15.54
N GLU A 12 -10.49 -19.26 16.81
CA GLU A 12 -9.52 -18.46 17.58
C GLU A 12 -8.10 -18.62 17.01
N GLU A 13 -7.77 -19.81 16.52
CA GLU A 13 -6.51 -20.11 15.83
C GLU A 13 -6.34 -19.26 14.57
N TYR A 14 -7.40 -19.13 13.76
CA TYR A 14 -7.40 -18.27 12.58
C TYR A 14 -7.16 -16.79 12.97
N LYS A 15 -7.85 -16.29 13.99
CA LYS A 15 -7.69 -14.91 14.47
C LYS A 15 -6.27 -14.66 14.97
N ILE A 16 -5.70 -15.58 15.74
CA ILE A 16 -4.31 -15.50 16.25
C ILE A 16 -3.32 -15.51 15.09
N ALA A 17 -3.46 -16.45 14.15
CA ALA A 17 -2.57 -16.55 12.99
C ALA A 17 -2.67 -15.29 12.12
N ARG A 18 -3.88 -14.79 11.88
CA ARG A 18 -4.09 -13.55 11.12
C ARG A 18 -3.46 -12.35 11.79
N LYS A 19 -3.58 -12.23 13.11
CA LYS A 19 -2.93 -11.16 13.89
C LYS A 19 -1.40 -11.22 13.76
N LYS A 20 -0.81 -12.41 13.91
CA LYS A 20 0.64 -12.62 13.75
C LYS A 20 1.10 -12.27 12.33
N LEU A 21 0.37 -12.71 11.31
CA LEU A 21 0.67 -12.38 9.92
C LEU A 21 0.61 -10.86 9.69
N ASN A 22 -0.45 -10.19 10.15
CA ASN A 22 -0.59 -8.74 10.04
C ASN A 22 0.61 -8.00 10.67
N THR A 23 1.03 -8.40 11.88
CA THR A 23 2.21 -7.84 12.53
C THR A 23 3.48 -8.11 11.74
N ALA A 24 3.65 -9.31 11.17
CA ALA A 24 4.80 -9.64 10.35
C ALA A 24 4.84 -8.80 9.06
N SER A 25 3.70 -8.62 8.38
CA SER A 25 3.58 -7.80 7.17
C SER A 25 3.92 -6.33 7.43
N VAL A 26 3.47 -5.75 8.55
CA VAL A 26 3.85 -4.38 8.94
C VAL A 26 5.35 -4.29 9.24
N ARG A 27 5.92 -5.26 9.94
CA ARG A 27 7.36 -5.29 10.21
C ARG A 27 8.19 -5.41 8.93
N GLN A 28 7.74 -6.23 7.99
CA GLN A 28 8.39 -6.39 6.69
C GLN A 28 8.33 -5.10 5.89
N PHE A 29 7.17 -4.44 5.84
CA PHE A 29 7.03 -3.14 5.20
C PHE A 29 8.02 -2.13 5.78
N ASN A 30 8.05 -1.99 7.10
CA ASN A 30 8.93 -1.03 7.75
C ASN A 30 10.41 -1.35 7.51
N LYS A 31 10.78 -2.64 7.53
CA LYS A 31 12.15 -3.08 7.24
C LYS A 31 12.56 -2.75 5.80
N ASN A 32 11.64 -2.86 4.86
CA ASN A 32 11.93 -2.68 3.44
C ASN A 32 11.89 -1.20 3.02
N PHE A 33 10.98 -0.40 3.59
CA PHE A 33 10.73 0.98 3.15
C PHE A 33 10.99 2.05 4.20
N ASP A 34 10.84 1.76 5.50
CA ASP A 34 10.96 2.77 6.57
C ASP A 34 12.31 2.77 7.31
N LYS A 35 13.22 1.85 6.97
CA LYS A 35 14.52 1.74 7.63
C LYS A 35 15.31 3.05 7.49
N GLU A 36 15.68 3.63 8.62
CA GLU A 36 16.52 4.83 8.67
C GLU A 36 17.95 4.49 8.25
N ASP A 37 18.52 5.33 7.39
CA ASP A 37 19.91 5.24 6.98
C ASP A 37 20.63 6.46 7.55
N ARG A 38 21.25 6.30 8.73
CA ARG A 38 21.79 7.40 9.56
C ARG A 38 22.96 8.19 8.93
N SER A 39 23.20 8.03 7.63
CA SER A 39 24.29 8.64 6.90
C SER A 39 23.88 9.93 6.17
N GLY A 40 22.61 10.36 6.23
CA GLY A 40 22.07 11.43 5.38
C GLY A 40 21.42 12.59 6.14
N SER A 41 21.00 13.62 5.39
CA SER A 41 20.07 14.62 5.91
C SER A 41 18.67 14.02 6.04
N LYS A 42 17.95 14.41 7.09
CA LYS A 42 16.61 13.87 7.43
C LYS A 42 15.61 13.95 6.25
N GLU A 43 15.73 15.00 5.44
CA GLU A 43 14.91 15.21 4.24
C GLU A 43 15.32 14.28 3.08
N GLY A 44 16.62 14.15 2.82
CA GLY A 44 17.14 13.26 1.77
C GLY A 44 16.83 11.79 2.06
N GLU A 45 16.87 11.37 3.32
CA GLU A 45 16.43 10.03 3.73
C GLU A 45 14.95 9.80 3.44
N THR A 46 14.09 10.75 3.82
CA THR A 46 12.64 10.65 3.60
C THR A 46 12.30 10.57 2.11
N LEU A 47 12.98 11.36 1.29
CA LEU A 47 12.82 11.35 -0.16
C LEU A 47 13.21 9.99 -0.78
N ARG A 48 14.33 9.41 -0.34
CA ARG A 48 14.78 8.08 -0.81
C ARG A 48 13.76 6.98 -0.49
N LYS A 49 13.12 7.03 0.69
CA LYS A 49 12.07 6.09 1.09
C LYS A 49 10.87 6.17 0.14
N TRP A 50 10.43 7.38 -0.18
CA TRP A 50 9.34 7.63 -1.13
C TRP A 50 9.66 7.13 -2.55
N ILE A 51 10.83 7.48 -3.07
CA ILE A 51 11.28 7.01 -4.40
C ILE A 51 11.31 5.48 -4.45
N LYS A 52 11.83 4.82 -3.40
CA LYS A 52 11.88 3.36 -3.33
C LYS A 52 10.49 2.74 -3.36
N LEU A 53 9.54 3.30 -2.60
CA LEU A 53 8.15 2.84 -2.58
C LEU A 53 7.49 3.01 -3.96
N PHE A 54 7.61 4.19 -4.57
CA PHE A 54 6.99 4.48 -5.86
C PHE A 54 7.57 3.64 -7.01
N ASN A 55 8.87 3.32 -6.97
CA ASN A 55 9.50 2.42 -7.93
C ASN A 55 8.93 0.99 -7.91
N LYS A 56 8.34 0.57 -6.78
CA LYS A 56 7.69 -0.74 -6.63
C LYS A 56 6.22 -0.74 -7.06
N ILE A 57 5.68 0.42 -7.42
CA ILE A 57 4.29 0.55 -7.86
C ILE A 57 4.32 0.87 -9.36
N ASP A 58 3.48 0.17 -10.12
CA ASP A 58 3.27 0.42 -11.53
C ASP A 58 2.24 1.55 -11.70
N ILE A 59 2.74 2.77 -11.54
CA ILE A 59 1.92 3.98 -11.60
C ILE A 59 1.69 4.32 -13.07
N LYS A 60 0.43 4.55 -13.44
CA LYS A 60 0.04 4.88 -14.83
C LYS A 60 0.66 6.18 -15.36
N ASP A 61 0.89 7.13 -14.47
CA ASP A 61 1.56 8.39 -14.79
C ASP A 61 3.06 8.27 -14.49
N SER A 62 3.87 8.40 -15.54
CA SER A 62 5.33 8.26 -15.54
C SER A 62 6.07 9.41 -14.87
N VAL A 63 5.40 10.51 -14.51
CA VAL A 63 6.05 11.64 -13.84
C VAL A 63 6.32 11.30 -12.39
N MET A 64 7.60 11.10 -12.06
CA MET A 64 8.06 10.86 -10.69
C MET A 64 8.15 12.19 -9.92
N PRO A 65 7.50 12.29 -8.74
CA PRO A 65 7.69 13.44 -7.84
C PRO A 65 9.15 13.65 -7.45
N LYS A 66 9.50 14.91 -7.15
CA LYS A 66 10.87 15.30 -6.76
C LYS A 66 10.97 15.71 -5.30
N THR A 67 9.86 16.06 -4.67
CA THR A 67 9.81 16.53 -3.28
C THR A 67 8.90 15.64 -2.43
N VAL A 68 9.14 15.61 -1.11
CA VAL A 68 8.32 14.83 -0.17
C VAL A 68 6.84 15.24 -0.21
N PRO A 69 6.47 16.53 -0.22
CA PRO A 69 5.07 16.95 -0.32
C PRO A 69 4.39 16.46 -1.60
N GLU A 70 5.08 16.49 -2.75
CA GLU A 70 4.53 15.96 -4.00
C GLU A 70 4.31 14.44 -3.92
N PHE A 71 5.19 13.69 -3.25
CA PHE A 71 4.97 12.26 -3.02
C PHE A 71 3.75 12.00 -2.11
N GLU A 72 3.59 12.79 -1.04
CA GLU A 72 2.44 12.71 -0.13
C GLU A 72 1.11 13.08 -0.80
N GLU A 73 1.13 13.97 -1.78
CA GLU A 73 -0.02 14.27 -2.61
C GLU A 73 -0.28 13.13 -3.60
N ARG A 74 0.75 12.74 -4.34
CA ARG A 74 0.65 11.70 -5.38
C ARG A 74 0.19 10.38 -4.81
N VAL A 75 0.67 9.99 -3.64
CA VAL A 75 0.30 8.70 -3.01
C VAL A 75 -1.20 8.65 -2.73
N LYS A 76 -1.88 9.77 -2.46
CA LYS A 76 -3.34 9.81 -2.25
C LYS A 76 -4.11 9.38 -3.50
N SER A 77 -3.55 9.65 -4.68
CA SER A 77 -4.10 9.24 -5.97
C SER A 77 -3.76 7.78 -6.33
N VAL A 78 -2.75 7.19 -5.69
CA VAL A 78 -2.33 5.79 -5.94
C VAL A 78 -3.22 4.83 -5.14
N HIS A 79 -3.74 3.82 -5.84
CA HIS A 79 -4.65 2.82 -5.28
C HIS A 79 -4.07 1.42 -5.49
N THR A 80 -3.06 1.08 -4.68
CA THR A 80 -2.39 -0.22 -4.74
C THR A 80 -2.67 -1.03 -3.46
N ASN A 81 -2.59 -2.37 -3.56
CA ASN A 81 -2.68 -3.22 -2.37
C ASN A 81 -1.29 -3.36 -1.74
N ILE A 82 -1.18 -3.06 -0.44
CA ILE A 82 0.10 -3.09 0.29
C ILE A 82 0.67 -4.53 0.34
N CYS A 83 -0.17 -5.56 0.40
CA CYS A 83 0.29 -6.95 0.30
C CYS A 83 0.99 -7.20 -1.04
N ASP A 84 0.45 -6.68 -2.15
CA ASP A 84 1.07 -6.82 -3.46
C ASP A 84 2.38 -6.03 -3.57
N VAL A 85 2.51 -4.90 -2.87
CA VAL A 85 3.79 -4.16 -2.79
C VAL A 85 4.87 -4.99 -2.08
N LEU A 86 4.50 -5.72 -1.01
CA LEU A 86 5.41 -6.62 -0.30
C LEU A 86 5.79 -7.82 -1.18
N ASP A 87 4.81 -8.44 -1.84
CA ASP A 87 5.03 -9.56 -2.77
C ASP A 87 5.92 -9.11 -3.93
N ALA A 88 5.67 -7.93 -4.50
CA ALA A 88 6.43 -7.32 -5.58
C ALA A 88 7.88 -7.02 -5.18
N ASP A 89 8.13 -6.65 -3.93
CA ASP A 89 9.49 -6.44 -3.44
C ASP A 89 10.30 -7.74 -3.43
N VAL A 90 9.68 -8.86 -3.02
CA VAL A 90 10.30 -10.19 -3.01
C VAL A 90 10.44 -10.77 -4.43
N MET A 91 9.41 -10.60 -5.27
CA MET A 91 9.39 -11.16 -6.62
C MET A 91 10.10 -10.29 -7.67
N HIS A 92 10.69 -9.16 -7.26
CA HIS A 92 11.26 -8.14 -8.16
C HIS A 92 10.29 -7.67 -9.25
N LYS A 93 8.99 -7.63 -8.93
CA LYS A 93 7.92 -7.13 -9.80
C LYS A 93 7.47 -5.75 -9.34
N LYS A 94 6.50 -5.18 -10.04
CA LYS A 94 5.77 -3.98 -9.62
C LYS A 94 4.34 -4.33 -9.23
N SER A 95 3.83 -3.66 -8.21
CA SER A 95 2.44 -3.76 -7.77
C SER A 95 1.54 -2.90 -8.65
N THR A 96 0.34 -3.38 -8.98
CA THR A 96 -0.59 -2.65 -9.85
C THR A 96 -1.24 -1.45 -9.14
N ASP A 97 -1.33 -0.30 -9.84
CA ASP A 97 -2.24 0.79 -9.47
C ASP A 97 -3.63 0.54 -10.06
N TRP A 98 -4.61 0.27 -9.20
CA TRP A 98 -6.00 -0.01 -9.57
C TRP A 98 -6.78 1.25 -9.98
N GLY A 99 -6.18 2.44 -9.87
CA GLY A 99 -6.76 3.70 -10.32
C GLY A 99 -7.70 4.35 -9.31
N ASN A 100 -8.59 3.58 -8.67
CA ASN A 100 -9.55 4.09 -7.69
C ASN A 100 -9.73 3.14 -6.48
N GLU A 101 -10.31 3.67 -5.40
CA GLU A 101 -10.49 2.94 -4.13
C GLU A 101 -11.53 1.82 -4.24
N VAL A 102 -12.53 1.96 -5.10
CA VAL A 102 -13.59 0.96 -5.31
C VAL A 102 -13.04 -0.31 -5.97
N THR A 103 -12.26 -0.17 -7.05
CA THR A 103 -11.62 -1.28 -7.75
C THR A 103 -10.58 -1.96 -6.86
N LEU A 104 -9.79 -1.18 -6.11
CA LEU A 104 -8.89 -1.72 -5.09
C LEU A 104 -9.64 -2.54 -4.03
N SER A 105 -10.78 -2.03 -3.55
CA SER A 105 -11.65 -2.72 -2.58
C SER A 105 -12.17 -4.04 -3.14
N GLN A 106 -12.73 -4.04 -4.35
CA GLN A 106 -13.25 -5.24 -5.01
C GLN A 106 -12.15 -6.29 -5.20
N TYR A 107 -10.98 -5.89 -5.69
CA TYR A 107 -9.83 -6.77 -5.84
C TYR A 107 -9.39 -7.38 -4.51
N THR A 108 -9.27 -6.55 -3.47
CA THR A 108 -8.81 -6.98 -2.14
C THR A 108 -9.80 -7.93 -1.48
N ARG A 109 -11.11 -7.69 -1.64
CA ARG A 109 -12.16 -8.59 -1.14
C ARG A 109 -12.17 -9.92 -1.90
N ARG A 110 -11.98 -9.89 -3.22
CA ARG A 110 -11.93 -11.11 -4.05
C ARG A 110 -10.73 -11.99 -3.75
N THR A 111 -9.56 -11.38 -3.50
CA THR A 111 -8.30 -12.11 -3.24
C THR A 111 -8.03 -12.33 -1.75
N GLU A 112 -8.87 -11.76 -0.87
CA GLU A 112 -8.73 -11.79 0.59
C GLU A 112 -7.37 -11.24 1.11
N LYS A 113 -6.67 -10.44 0.29
CA LYS A 113 -5.38 -9.80 0.61
C LYS A 113 -5.54 -8.55 1.50
N PHE A 114 -6.15 -8.71 2.67
CA PHE A 114 -6.36 -7.62 3.61
C PHE A 114 -5.07 -7.23 4.36
N PHE A 115 -4.64 -5.98 4.17
CA PHE A 115 -3.60 -5.38 4.99
C PHE A 115 -4.21 -4.72 6.25
N PRO A 116 -3.59 -4.83 7.44
CA PRO A 116 -4.11 -4.20 8.65
C PRO A 116 -4.19 -2.68 8.51
N ARG A 117 -5.40 -2.13 8.66
CA ARG A 117 -5.61 -0.67 8.59
C ARG A 117 -5.07 0.06 9.80
N ASP A 118 -5.20 -0.50 10.99
CA ASP A 118 -4.68 0.12 12.21
C ASP A 118 -3.68 -0.83 12.84
N HIS A 119 -2.44 -0.37 12.97
CA HIS A 119 -1.37 -1.13 13.60
C HIS A 119 -0.42 -0.17 14.31
N PRO A 120 -0.08 -0.41 15.59
CA PRO A 120 0.74 0.53 16.38
C PRO A 120 2.15 0.71 15.80
N LEU A 121 2.66 -0.31 15.09
CA LEU A 121 3.95 -0.25 14.39
C LEU A 121 3.89 0.46 13.03
N ALA A 122 2.76 1.02 12.60
CA ALA A 122 2.68 1.67 11.30
C ALA A 122 3.51 2.96 11.25
N GLY A 123 4.56 2.96 10.42
CA GLY A 123 5.40 4.11 10.14
C GLY A 123 4.70 5.18 9.32
N THR A 124 5.39 6.29 9.05
CA THR A 124 4.82 7.46 8.37
C THR A 124 4.46 7.18 6.92
N LEU A 125 5.30 6.48 6.15
CA LEU A 125 4.96 6.11 4.76
C LEU A 125 3.76 5.17 4.72
N LEU A 126 3.76 4.16 5.61
CA LEU A 126 2.67 3.18 5.65
C LEU A 126 1.33 3.87 5.88
N ARG A 127 1.27 4.85 6.79
CA ARG A 127 0.04 5.62 7.10
C ARG A 127 -0.57 6.31 5.87
N HIS A 128 0.26 6.78 4.95
CA HIS A 128 -0.20 7.42 3.71
C HIS A 128 -0.78 6.43 2.69
N LEU A 129 -0.42 5.16 2.76
CA LEU A 129 -0.90 4.11 1.85
C LEU A 129 -2.20 3.44 2.32
N LEU A 130 -2.58 3.61 3.58
CA LEU A 130 -3.77 2.93 4.13
C LEU A 130 -5.04 3.46 3.45
N ARG A 131 -5.95 2.54 3.10
CA ARG A 131 -7.20 2.80 2.38
C ARG A 131 -8.40 2.17 3.08
N HIS A 132 -9.59 2.68 2.79
CA HIS A 132 -10.83 2.11 3.29
C HIS A 132 -11.29 0.95 2.41
N ILE A 133 -10.76 -0.24 2.66
CA ILE A 133 -11.09 -1.41 1.83
C ILE A 133 -12.52 -1.91 2.07
N LEU A 134 -13.04 -1.85 3.31
CA LEU A 134 -14.38 -2.36 3.64
C LEU A 134 -15.51 -1.38 3.29
N CYS A 135 -15.22 -0.08 3.33
CA CYS A 135 -16.16 0.98 2.99
C CYS A 135 -15.42 2.00 2.10
N PRO A 136 -15.18 1.67 0.82
CA PRO A 136 -14.42 2.54 -0.07
C PRO A 136 -15.16 3.86 -0.32
N SER A 137 -14.43 4.96 -0.42
CA SER A 137 -15.04 6.22 -0.83
C SER A 137 -15.39 6.15 -2.32
N PRO A 138 -16.64 6.48 -2.71
CA PRO A 138 -17.06 6.46 -4.10
C PRO A 138 -16.44 7.60 -4.93
N THR A 139 -15.79 8.59 -4.31
CA THR A 139 -15.19 9.74 -4.99
C THR A 139 -13.67 9.66 -5.10
N ARG A 140 -13.02 8.83 -4.27
CA ARG A 140 -11.56 8.79 -4.17
C ARG A 140 -10.93 8.01 -5.33
N GLY A 141 -10.18 8.73 -6.17
CA GLY A 141 -9.54 8.20 -7.38
C GLY A 141 -10.30 8.42 -8.69
N PHE A 142 -11.52 8.97 -8.62
CA PHE A 142 -12.27 9.41 -9.81
C PHE A 142 -11.83 10.80 -10.33
N GLU A 143 -11.05 11.54 -9.53
CA GLU A 143 -10.40 12.80 -9.93
C GLU A 143 -9.50 12.62 -11.16
N LYS A 144 -8.88 11.43 -11.31
CA LYS A 144 -8.02 11.08 -12.46
C LYS A 144 -8.73 11.11 -13.82
N GLU A 145 -10.05 10.93 -13.87
CA GLU A 145 -10.81 10.97 -15.14
C GLU A 145 -11.24 12.38 -15.55
N GLY A 146 -11.29 13.33 -14.60
CA GLY A 146 -11.65 14.72 -14.86
C GLY A 146 -10.55 15.51 -15.58
N GLU A 147 -9.29 15.32 -15.17
CA GLU A 147 -8.15 16.03 -15.76
C GLU A 147 -7.79 15.52 -17.17
N ILE A 148 -7.95 14.22 -17.44
CA ILE A 148 -7.68 13.65 -18.78
C ILE A 148 -8.63 14.24 -19.84
N LYS A 149 -9.83 14.69 -19.46
CA LYS A 149 -10.80 15.30 -20.38
C LYS A 149 -10.58 16.80 -20.64
N GLN A 150 -9.77 17.50 -19.85
CA GLN A 150 -9.50 18.93 -20.08
C GLN A 150 -8.23 19.20 -20.91
N ASN A 151 -7.38 18.19 -21.12
CA ASN A 151 -6.16 18.30 -21.93
C ASN A 151 -6.28 17.61 -23.31
N LYS A 152 -7.48 17.56 -23.90
CA LYS A 152 -7.70 16.96 -25.23
C LYS A 152 -8.38 17.92 -26.19
#